data_AF-A0A8B6FW75-F1
#
_entry.id   AF-A0A8B6FW75-F1
#
_cell.length_a   1.000
_cell.length_b   1.000
_cell.length_c   1.000
_cell.angle_alpha   90.00
_cell.angle_beta   90.00
_cell.angle_gamma   90.00
#
_symmetry.space_group_name_H-M   'P 1'
#
loop_
_entity.id
_entity.type
_entity.pdbx_description
1 polymer ?
#
loop_
_entity_poly.entity_id
_entity_poly.type
_entity_poly.pdbx_seq_one_letter_code
_entity_poly.pdbx_strand_id
1 'polypeptide(L)'
;MAQWHEAFRIYGAIYFEKYPTESPKLMKYAAIIANLAEKAGIEAAFFYDQAYRQWREVDPLHLPWDGVNGRGALIQKNSPVNRNLKPGDFQISTPIHIDQLGKYLKGYDTRKVEFLLEGFKTGFKIPFEGAEKYQFSRNLKSTLENCLVLKKKITEEIKAGRVAGPFKEPPFENFRISPLGLVPKSKPGEFRVIHDLSHPLGSSVNDGISKENSAVQYQSVDDACQLMLKYGKNCVVSKIDVVQAYRFVPMHFSCYHLLGFALEEGLYFD
;
A
#
# COMPACT_ATOMS: atom_id res chain seq x y z
N MET A 1 -2.47 20.97 18.99
CA MET A 1 -2.95 20.46 20.30
C MET A 1 -4.17 21.17 20.85
N ALA A 2 -4.27 22.51 20.84
CA ALA A 2 -5.43 23.22 21.41
C ALA A 2 -6.79 22.77 20.83
N GLN A 3 -6.90 22.67 19.50
CA GLN A 3 -8.11 22.17 18.82
C GLN A 3 -8.46 20.72 19.21
N TRP A 4 -7.44 19.88 19.38
CA TRP A 4 -7.64 18.49 19.78
C TRP A 4 -8.16 18.39 21.23
N HIS A 5 -7.61 19.18 22.15
CA HIS A 5 -8.11 19.21 23.53
C HIS A 5 -9.57 19.67 23.60
N GLU A 6 -9.96 20.65 22.79
CA GLU A 6 -11.34 21.11 22.72
C GLU A 6 -12.27 20.02 22.20
N ALA A 7 -11.93 19.39 21.07
CA ALA A 7 -12.67 18.26 20.53
C ALA A 7 -12.75 17.08 21.51
N PHE A 8 -11.66 16.80 22.23
CA PHE A 8 -11.58 15.74 23.22
C PHE A 8 -12.51 16.00 24.40
N ARG A 9 -12.63 17.24 24.88
CA ARG A 9 -13.55 17.60 25.97
C ARG A 9 -15.00 17.42 25.56
N ILE A 10 -15.37 17.86 24.36
CA ILE A 10 -16.72 17.66 23.81
C ILE A 10 -17.03 16.15 23.72
N TYR A 11 -16.10 15.38 23.15
CA TYR A 11 -16.23 13.92 23.10
C TYR A 11 -16.39 13.32 24.50
N GLY A 12 -15.54 13.73 25.45
CA GLY A 12 -15.56 13.26 26.84
C GLY A 12 -16.90 13.53 27.51
N ALA A 13 -17.45 14.74 27.37
CA ALA A 13 -18.75 15.10 27.94
C ALA A 13 -19.87 14.16 27.47
N ILE A 14 -19.94 13.88 26.17
CA ILE A 14 -20.92 12.95 25.58
C ILE A 14 -20.65 11.52 26.05
N TYR A 15 -19.38 11.12 26.09
CA TYR A 15 -18.96 9.77 26.45
C TYR A 15 -19.26 9.43 27.92
N PHE A 16 -19.07 10.39 28.83
CA PHE A 16 -19.30 10.20 30.27
C PHE A 16 -20.78 9.98 30.59
N GLU A 17 -21.69 10.59 29.83
CA GLU A 17 -23.13 10.36 29.99
C GLU A 17 -23.49 8.90 29.67
N LYS A 18 -22.88 8.35 28.62
CA LYS A 18 -23.16 6.98 28.16
C LYS A 18 -22.39 5.90 28.92
N TYR A 19 -21.16 6.19 29.36
CA TYR A 19 -20.25 5.22 30.01
C TYR A 19 -19.58 5.83 31.25
N PRO A 20 -20.36 6.13 32.31
CA PRO A 20 -19.87 6.88 33.47
C PRO A 20 -18.71 6.17 34.20
N THR A 21 -18.70 4.84 34.21
CA THR A 21 -17.67 4.02 34.86
C THR A 21 -16.32 4.05 34.14
N GLU A 22 -16.29 4.50 32.87
CA GLU A 22 -15.07 4.61 32.08
C GLU A 22 -14.44 6.01 32.11
N SER A 23 -15.12 6.99 32.71
CA SER A 23 -14.68 8.41 32.71
C SER A 23 -13.25 8.61 33.23
N PRO A 24 -12.84 8.00 34.36
CA PRO A 24 -11.47 8.13 34.85
C PRO A 24 -10.44 7.56 33.87
N LYS A 25 -10.83 6.52 33.12
CA LYS A 25 -9.96 5.83 32.17
C LYS A 25 -9.77 6.66 30.90
N LEU A 26 -10.85 7.23 30.38
CA LEU A 26 -10.81 8.15 29.24
C LEU A 26 -9.99 9.41 29.54
N MET A 27 -10.02 9.93 30.78
CA MET A 27 -9.17 11.05 31.17
C MET A 27 -7.67 10.69 31.22
N LYS A 28 -7.32 9.47 31.63
CA LYS A 28 -5.93 8.96 31.53
C LYS A 28 -5.49 8.84 30.07
N TYR A 29 -6.37 8.38 29.19
CA TYR A 29 -6.10 8.34 27.76
C TYR A 29 -5.78 9.73 27.18
N ALA A 30 -6.46 10.78 27.62
CA ALA A 30 -6.13 12.16 27.23
C ALA A 30 -4.67 12.53 27.55
N ALA A 31 -4.19 12.11 28.72
CA ALA A 31 -2.80 12.32 29.15
C ALA A 31 -1.81 11.50 28.31
N ILE A 32 -2.18 10.29 27.88
CA ILE A 32 -1.37 9.47 26.95
C ILE A 32 -1.16 10.21 25.64
N ILE A 33 -2.22 10.76 25.05
CA ILE A 33 -2.12 11.51 23.78
C ILE A 33 -1.29 12.79 23.95
N ALA A 34 -1.47 13.51 25.05
CA ALA A 34 -0.67 14.71 25.33
C ALA A 34 0.83 14.37 25.47
N ASN A 35 1.15 13.28 26.18
CA ASN A 35 2.53 12.81 26.33
C ASN A 35 3.14 12.35 24.99
N LEU A 36 2.34 11.68 24.16
CA LEU A 36 2.76 11.27 22.82
C LEU A 36 3.02 12.49 21.93
N ALA A 37 2.19 13.53 22.02
CA ALA A 37 2.40 14.77 21.27
C ALA A 37 3.70 15.49 21.67
N GLU A 38 4.02 15.47 22.95
CA GLU A 38 5.26 16.04 23.49
C GLU A 38 6.50 15.25 23.05
N LYS A 39 6.42 13.92 23.04
CA LYS A 39 7.57 13.04 22.75
C LYS A 39 7.80 12.73 21.28
N ALA A 40 6.73 12.56 20.51
CA ALA A 40 6.76 12.05 19.14
C ALA A 40 6.13 13.03 18.12
N GLY A 41 5.70 14.22 18.58
CA GLY A 41 5.08 15.22 17.73
C GLY A 41 3.56 15.07 17.63
N ILE A 42 2.92 16.19 17.27
CA ILE A 42 1.46 16.34 17.24
C ILE A 42 0.81 15.40 16.21
N GLU A 43 1.48 15.17 15.08
CA GLU A 43 0.98 14.28 14.02
C GLU A 43 0.92 12.81 14.48
N ALA A 44 1.96 12.33 15.16
CA ALA A 44 1.99 10.99 15.74
C ALA A 44 0.91 10.80 16.81
N ALA A 45 0.67 11.83 17.62
CA ALA A 45 -0.38 11.83 18.63
C ALA A 45 -1.78 11.76 18.01
N PHE A 46 -2.02 12.50 16.93
CA PHE A 46 -3.30 12.47 16.22
C PHE A 46 -3.53 11.12 15.52
N PHE A 47 -2.49 10.57 14.90
CA PHE A 47 -2.55 9.25 14.29
C PHE A 47 -2.90 8.16 15.32
N TYR A 48 -2.18 8.15 16.44
CA TYR A 48 -2.46 7.21 17.52
C TYR A 48 -3.87 7.39 18.08
N ASP A 49 -4.30 8.63 18.33
CA ASP A 49 -5.64 8.89 18.85
C ASP A 49 -6.73 8.37 17.91
N GLN A 50 -6.57 8.65 16.61
CA GLN A 50 -7.52 8.23 15.59
C GLN A 50 -7.56 6.70 15.43
N ALA A 51 -6.41 6.04 15.44
CA ALA A 51 -6.30 4.59 15.30
C ALA A 51 -6.83 3.86 16.54
N TYR A 52 -6.48 4.34 17.73
CA TYR A 52 -6.88 3.72 18.99
C TYR A 52 -8.41 3.76 19.19
N ARG A 53 -9.05 4.90 18.89
CA ARG A 53 -10.52 5.01 18.95
C ARG A 53 -11.22 4.03 18.01
N GLN A 54 -10.69 3.85 16.79
CA GLN A 54 -11.23 2.89 15.81
C GLN A 54 -11.10 1.45 16.28
N TRP A 55 -9.93 1.07 16.80
CA TRP A 55 -9.74 -0.28 17.32
C TRP A 55 -10.68 -0.55 18.49
N ARG A 56 -10.84 0.44 19.37
CA ARG A 56 -11.70 0.34 20.53
C ARG A 56 -13.19 0.27 20.19
N GLU A 57 -13.64 0.89 19.10
CA GLU A 57 -15.02 0.72 18.61
C GLU A 57 -15.33 -0.73 18.25
N VAL A 58 -14.33 -1.48 17.78
CA VAL A 58 -14.45 -2.89 17.38
C VAL A 58 -14.30 -3.85 18.57
N ASP A 59 -13.38 -3.55 19.50
CA ASP A 59 -13.10 -4.39 20.67
C ASP A 59 -12.91 -3.57 21.96
N PRO A 60 -14.00 -3.02 22.52
CA PRO A 60 -13.92 -2.15 23.69
C PRO A 60 -13.52 -2.90 24.98
N LEU A 61 -13.71 -4.23 25.02
CA LEU A 61 -13.44 -5.05 26.20
C LEU A 61 -11.94 -5.28 26.40
N HIS A 62 -11.18 -5.47 25.31
CA HIS A 62 -9.73 -5.70 25.37
C HIS A 62 -8.89 -4.45 25.10
N LEU A 63 -9.53 -3.31 24.79
CA LEU A 63 -8.88 -2.01 24.59
C LEU A 63 -9.42 -0.97 25.59
N PRO A 64 -9.12 -1.10 26.90
CA PRO A 64 -9.57 -0.14 27.89
C PRO A 64 -8.79 1.17 27.76
N TRP A 65 -9.48 2.32 27.87
CA TRP A 65 -8.87 3.65 27.70
C TRP A 65 -7.58 3.87 28.52
N ASP A 66 -7.51 3.33 29.74
CA ASP A 66 -6.34 3.45 30.62
C ASP A 66 -5.38 2.26 30.56
N GLY A 67 -5.63 1.33 29.65
CA GLY A 67 -4.64 0.35 29.27
C GLY A 67 -3.46 1.08 28.66
N VAL A 68 -2.31 1.05 29.34
CA VAL A 68 -1.03 1.16 28.64
C VAL A 68 -1.00 -0.06 27.74
N ASN A 69 -1.54 0.06 26.54
CA ASN A 69 -1.49 -1.04 25.60
C ASN A 69 -0.02 -1.40 25.49
N GLY A 70 0.29 -2.68 25.74
CA GLY A 70 1.57 -3.25 25.36
C GLY A 70 1.90 -2.95 23.90
N ARG A 71 0.94 -2.55 23.05
CA ARG A 71 1.19 -2.02 21.69
C ARG A 71 1.84 -0.63 21.63
N GLY A 72 1.71 0.23 22.66
CA GLY A 72 2.49 1.47 22.80
C GLY A 72 3.82 1.26 23.53
N ALA A 73 3.92 0.27 24.42
CA ALA A 73 5.17 -0.09 25.11
C ALA A 73 6.06 -1.08 24.33
N LEU A 74 5.52 -1.84 23.38
CA LEU A 74 6.26 -2.67 22.42
C LEU A 74 7.02 -1.83 21.39
N ILE A 75 6.68 -0.55 21.24
CA ILE A 75 7.46 0.42 20.48
C ILE A 75 8.84 0.66 21.13
N GLN A 76 8.98 0.42 22.44
CA GLN A 76 10.24 0.73 23.15
C GLN A 76 11.06 -0.46 23.66
N LYS A 77 10.51 -1.65 23.90
CA LYS A 77 11.25 -2.62 24.75
C LYS A 77 11.43 -4.06 24.29
N ASN A 78 10.95 -4.52 23.13
CA ASN A 78 11.40 -5.81 22.56
C ASN A 78 11.16 -5.90 21.04
N SER A 79 12.12 -5.34 20.31
CA SER A 79 12.42 -5.48 18.86
C SER A 79 12.07 -6.85 18.23
N PRO A 80 11.70 -6.86 16.93
CA PRO A 80 12.71 -6.66 15.90
C PRO A 80 12.42 -5.45 15.02
N VAL A 81 13.23 -4.43 15.25
CA VAL A 81 13.76 -3.47 14.30
C VAL A 81 12.81 -2.36 13.84
N ASN A 82 13.17 -1.16 14.28
CA ASN A 82 13.19 0.06 13.48
C ASN A 82 14.04 -0.21 12.22
N ARG A 83 13.55 -1.09 11.32
CA ARG A 83 14.22 -1.44 10.08
C ARG A 83 13.69 -0.41 9.11
N ASN A 84 14.43 0.70 8.99
CA ASN A 84 14.54 1.31 7.67
C ASN A 84 15.05 0.18 6.78
N LEU A 85 14.12 -0.49 6.09
CA LEU A 85 14.46 -1.55 5.16
C LEU A 85 15.55 -0.99 4.25
N LYS A 86 16.53 -1.83 3.93
CA LYS A 86 17.65 -1.43 3.08
C LYS A 86 17.49 -2.04 1.69
N PRO A 87 18.10 -1.41 0.67
CA PRO A 87 18.28 -2.06 -0.61
C PRO A 87 18.88 -3.47 -0.41
N GLY A 88 18.21 -4.49 -0.93
CA GLY A 88 18.63 -5.90 -0.80
C GLY A 88 17.91 -6.72 0.28
N ASP A 89 17.10 -6.08 1.14
CA ASP A 89 16.26 -6.81 2.12
C ASP A 89 15.15 -7.64 1.45
N PHE A 90 14.79 -7.29 0.20
CA PHE A 90 13.83 -8.01 -0.62
C PHE A 90 14.50 -8.45 -1.92
N GLN A 91 14.32 -9.73 -2.24
CA GLN A 91 14.73 -10.27 -3.52
C GLN A 91 13.71 -9.87 -4.59
N ILE A 92 14.19 -9.26 -5.67
CA ILE A 92 13.37 -8.97 -6.83
C ILE A 92 12.87 -10.29 -7.44
N SER A 93 11.56 -10.43 -7.55
CA SER A 93 10.90 -11.58 -8.15
C SER A 93 10.36 -11.18 -9.52
N THR A 94 10.87 -11.82 -10.57
CA THR A 94 10.31 -11.72 -11.93
C THR A 94 10.47 -13.07 -12.63
N PRO A 95 9.45 -13.52 -13.40
CA PRO A 95 9.58 -14.71 -14.23
C PRO A 95 10.40 -14.46 -15.51
N ILE A 96 10.84 -13.22 -15.76
CA ILE A 96 11.56 -12.84 -16.97
C ILE A 96 13.03 -13.30 -16.88
N HIS A 97 13.44 -14.16 -17.81
CA HIS A 97 14.84 -14.54 -17.98
C HIS A 97 15.62 -13.41 -18.68
N ILE A 98 16.28 -12.56 -17.89
CA ILE A 98 16.95 -11.32 -18.34
C ILE A 98 17.96 -11.59 -19.47
N ASP A 99 18.79 -12.62 -19.34
CA ASP A 99 19.79 -12.97 -20.37
C ASP A 99 19.14 -13.35 -21.71
N GLN A 100 18.01 -14.04 -21.66
CA GLN A 100 17.29 -14.45 -22.85
C GLN A 100 16.51 -13.28 -23.46
N LEU A 101 15.94 -12.40 -22.63
CA LEU A 101 15.36 -11.14 -23.06
C LEU A 101 16.40 -10.28 -23.80
N GLY A 102 17.61 -10.15 -23.26
CA GLY A 102 18.69 -9.39 -23.89
C GLY A 102 19.07 -9.92 -25.28
N LYS A 103 19.00 -11.25 -25.49
CA LYS A 103 19.20 -11.84 -26.82
C LYS A 103 18.06 -11.49 -27.80
N TYR A 104 16.81 -11.52 -27.33
CA TYR A 104 15.64 -11.19 -28.17
C TYR A 104 15.55 -9.70 -28.53
N LEU A 105 16.11 -8.83 -27.69
CA LEU A 105 16.11 -7.38 -27.90
C LEU A 105 17.28 -6.88 -28.77
N LYS A 106 18.10 -7.77 -29.34
CA LYS A 106 19.16 -7.36 -30.28
C LYS A 106 18.57 -6.64 -31.50
N GLY A 107 19.15 -5.48 -31.84
CA GLY A 107 18.73 -4.66 -32.98
C GLY A 107 17.68 -3.59 -32.65
N TYR A 108 17.17 -3.56 -31.41
CA TYR A 108 16.33 -2.47 -30.91
C TYR A 108 17.20 -1.31 -30.38
N ASP A 109 16.55 -0.17 -30.12
CA ASP A 109 17.18 1.02 -29.54
C ASP A 109 17.92 0.69 -28.24
N THR A 110 19.24 0.91 -28.23
CA THR A 110 20.13 0.50 -27.14
C THR A 110 19.72 1.06 -25.79
N ARG A 111 19.27 2.32 -25.74
CA ARG A 111 18.87 2.98 -24.47
C ARG A 111 17.63 2.33 -23.89
N LYS A 112 16.64 2.00 -24.73
CA LYS A 112 15.44 1.27 -24.28
C LYS A 112 15.77 -0.15 -23.82
N VAL A 113 16.68 -0.83 -24.51
CA VAL A 113 17.12 -2.17 -24.12
C VAL A 113 17.82 -2.13 -22.76
N GLU A 114 18.78 -1.22 -22.57
CA GLU A 114 19.47 -1.03 -21.29
C GLU A 114 18.49 -0.71 -20.16
N PHE A 115 17.55 0.21 -20.39
CA PHE A 115 16.50 0.55 -19.43
C PHE A 115 15.68 -0.69 -19.00
N LEU A 116 15.27 -1.53 -19.95
CA LEU A 116 14.50 -2.74 -19.66
C LEU A 116 15.33 -3.76 -18.89
N LEU A 117 16.56 -4.05 -19.34
CA LEU A 117 17.41 -5.06 -18.70
C LEU A 117 17.78 -4.65 -17.27
N GLU A 118 18.12 -3.38 -17.05
CA GLU A 118 18.39 -2.86 -15.72
C GLU A 118 17.12 -2.85 -14.87
N GLY A 119 15.98 -2.42 -15.42
CA GLY A 119 14.70 -2.44 -14.72
C GLY A 119 14.27 -3.84 -14.26
N PHE A 120 14.47 -4.89 -15.05
CA PHE A 120 14.21 -6.26 -14.61
C PHE A 120 15.23 -6.79 -13.59
N LYS A 121 16.44 -6.22 -13.58
CA LYS A 121 17.52 -6.62 -12.65
C LYS A 121 17.41 -5.93 -11.30
N THR A 122 17.06 -4.65 -11.26
CA THR A 122 17.06 -3.80 -10.06
C THR A 122 15.68 -3.26 -9.69
N GLY A 123 14.67 -3.50 -10.52
CA GLY A 123 13.32 -2.98 -10.36
C GLY A 123 13.13 -1.68 -11.14
N PHE A 124 11.88 -1.43 -11.55
CA PHE A 124 11.44 -0.22 -12.23
C PHE A 124 11.04 0.86 -11.21
N LYS A 125 11.41 2.11 -11.49
CA LYS A 125 11.07 3.24 -10.62
C LYS A 125 9.69 3.80 -10.99
N ILE A 126 8.91 4.15 -9.97
CA ILE A 126 7.74 5.02 -10.15
C ILE A 126 8.26 6.45 -10.27
N PRO A 127 7.93 7.18 -11.35
CA PRO A 127 8.31 8.58 -11.51
C PRO A 127 7.41 9.49 -10.67
N PHE A 128 7.47 9.29 -9.36
CA PHE A 128 6.74 10.06 -8.35
C PHE A 128 7.52 11.31 -7.98
N GLU A 129 6.87 12.46 -8.09
CA GLU A 129 7.39 13.81 -7.83
C GLU A 129 6.57 14.55 -6.76
N GLY A 130 5.66 13.83 -6.10
CA GLY A 130 4.82 14.38 -5.03
C GLY A 130 5.56 14.51 -3.70
N ALA A 131 4.86 15.04 -2.69
CA ALA A 131 5.42 15.19 -1.35
C ALA A 131 5.74 13.82 -0.71
N GLU A 132 6.99 13.67 -0.30
CA GLU A 132 7.50 12.57 0.51
C GLU A 132 6.98 12.70 1.94
N LYS A 133 5.84 12.07 2.23
CA LYS A 133 5.18 12.13 3.53
C LYS A 133 4.46 10.83 3.83
N TYR A 134 4.35 10.51 5.11
CA TYR A 134 3.46 9.46 5.59
C TYR A 134 2.01 9.79 5.24
N GLN A 135 1.26 8.79 4.79
CA GLN A 135 -0.15 8.94 4.45
C GLN A 135 -0.90 7.66 4.77
N PHE A 136 -2.11 7.80 5.34
CA PHE A 136 -2.97 6.66 5.65
C PHE A 136 -4.36 6.85 5.09
N SER A 137 -4.86 5.85 4.36
CA SER A 137 -6.21 5.79 3.83
C SER A 137 -6.88 4.47 4.20
N ARG A 138 -8.13 4.54 4.65
CA ARG A 138 -8.90 3.35 5.06
C ARG A 138 -9.40 2.58 3.86
N ASN A 139 -9.31 1.25 3.91
CA ASN A 139 -9.86 0.36 2.89
C ASN A 139 -11.36 0.64 2.64
N LEU A 140 -11.79 0.37 1.41
CA LEU A 140 -13.17 0.54 0.99
C LEU A 140 -14.07 -0.50 1.68
N LYS A 141 -15.35 -0.16 1.88
CA LYS A 141 -16.32 -1.03 2.56
C LYS A 141 -16.38 -2.46 1.96
N SER A 142 -16.17 -2.60 0.66
CA SER A 142 -16.17 -3.90 -0.03
C SER A 142 -15.13 -4.88 0.52
N THR A 143 -14.03 -4.41 1.11
CA THR A 143 -13.04 -5.27 1.78
C THR A 143 -13.54 -5.83 3.10
N LEU A 144 -14.38 -5.08 3.82
CA LEU A 144 -14.98 -5.56 5.08
C LEU A 144 -16.01 -6.65 4.80
N GLU A 145 -16.86 -6.43 3.79
CA GLU A 145 -17.92 -7.36 3.39
C GLU A 145 -17.36 -8.70 2.85
N ASN A 146 -16.14 -8.71 2.32
CA ASN A 146 -15.49 -9.88 1.73
C ASN A 146 -14.07 -10.11 2.28
N CYS A 147 -13.88 -9.90 3.59
CA CYS A 147 -12.56 -9.89 4.21
C CYS A 147 -11.78 -11.21 4.06
N LEU A 148 -12.45 -12.35 4.12
CA LEU A 148 -11.82 -13.67 3.96
C LEU A 148 -11.22 -13.86 2.56
N VAL A 149 -11.91 -13.35 1.53
CA VAL A 149 -11.43 -13.41 0.15
C VAL A 149 -10.18 -12.55 -0.02
N LEU A 150 -10.18 -11.35 0.57
CA LEU A 150 -9.01 -10.46 0.55
C LEU A 150 -7.82 -11.10 1.27
N LYS A 151 -8.01 -11.59 2.50
CA LYS A 151 -6.96 -12.23 3.30
C LYS A 151 -6.34 -13.42 2.55
N LYS A 152 -7.17 -14.26 1.92
CA LYS A 152 -6.68 -15.38 1.09
C LYS A 152 -5.79 -14.89 -0.06
N LYS A 153 -6.22 -13.89 -0.82
CA LYS A 153 -5.46 -13.35 -1.94
C LYS A 153 -4.13 -12.74 -1.53
N ILE A 154 -4.14 -11.91 -0.48
CA ILE A 154 -2.90 -11.31 0.04
C ILE A 154 -1.95 -12.39 0.55
N THR A 155 -2.46 -13.45 1.18
CA THR A 155 -1.64 -14.61 1.58
C THR A 155 -1.00 -15.31 0.38
N GLU A 156 -1.71 -15.44 -0.74
CA GLU A 156 -1.17 -16.01 -1.98
C GLU A 156 -0.07 -15.11 -2.58
N GLU A 157 -0.25 -13.78 -2.55
CA GLU A 157 0.76 -12.82 -3.00
C GLU A 157 2.01 -12.81 -2.12
N ILE A 158 1.86 -12.94 -0.80
CA ILE A 158 2.99 -13.10 0.15
C ILE A 158 3.74 -14.39 -0.13
N LYS A 159 3.03 -15.52 -0.30
CA LYS A 159 3.66 -16.82 -0.63
C LYS A 159 4.43 -16.77 -1.95
N ALA A 160 3.98 -15.96 -2.90
CA ALA A 160 4.65 -15.76 -4.17
C ALA A 160 5.80 -14.74 -4.10
N GLY A 161 6.08 -14.16 -2.93
CA GLY A 161 7.14 -13.17 -2.72
C GLY A 161 6.88 -11.84 -3.39
N ARG A 162 5.62 -11.52 -3.69
CA ARG A 162 5.23 -10.25 -4.34
C ARG A 162 4.81 -9.19 -3.34
N VAL A 163 4.17 -9.61 -2.24
CA VAL A 163 3.80 -8.72 -1.14
C VAL A 163 4.67 -8.99 0.08
N ALA A 164 5.11 -7.92 0.73
CA ALA A 164 5.84 -7.96 1.99
C ALA A 164 4.94 -7.59 3.17
N GLY A 165 5.10 -8.30 4.29
CA GLY A 165 4.36 -8.07 5.54
C GLY A 165 3.84 -9.38 6.14
N PRO A 166 3.04 -9.32 7.23
CA PRO A 166 2.62 -8.11 7.94
C PRO A 166 3.75 -7.44 8.72
N PHE A 167 3.79 -6.11 8.68
CA PHE A 167 4.60 -5.27 9.56
C PHE A 167 3.72 -4.66 10.67
N LYS A 168 4.23 -4.59 11.89
CA LYS A 168 3.51 -3.98 13.03
C LYS A 168 3.58 -2.45 13.04
N GLU A 169 4.64 -1.92 12.45
CA GLU A 169 4.94 -0.49 12.33
C GLU A 169 5.29 -0.18 10.87
N PRO A 170 5.15 1.09 10.42
CA PRO A 170 5.51 1.48 9.07
C PRO A 170 6.97 1.09 8.75
N PRO A 171 7.22 0.30 7.69
CA PRO A 171 8.57 -0.16 7.36
C PRO A 171 9.43 0.93 6.68
N PHE A 172 8.85 2.10 6.40
CA PHE A 172 9.48 3.27 5.83
C PHE A 172 8.97 4.54 6.53
N GLU A 173 9.77 5.59 6.56
CA GLU A 173 9.40 6.88 7.16
C GLU A 173 8.22 7.55 6.40
N ASN A 174 8.35 7.67 5.07
CA ASN A 174 7.34 8.30 4.21
C ASN A 174 6.31 7.30 3.69
N PHE A 175 5.89 6.35 4.52
CA PHE A 175 5.06 5.25 4.06
C PHE A 175 3.65 5.69 3.68
N ARG A 176 3.25 5.40 2.44
CA ARG A 176 1.94 5.73 1.89
C ARG A 176 1.07 4.50 1.83
N ILE A 177 0.00 4.52 2.62
CA ILE A 177 -1.00 3.47 2.72
C ILE A 177 -2.21 3.91 1.92
N SER A 178 -2.37 3.30 0.73
CA SER A 178 -3.53 3.47 -0.15
C SER A 178 -4.58 2.41 0.14
N PRO A 179 -5.88 2.74 -0.04
CA PRO A 179 -6.94 1.84 0.35
C PRO A 179 -7.07 0.69 -0.64
N LEU A 180 -7.40 -0.49 -0.11
CA LEU A 180 -7.82 -1.62 -0.92
C LEU A 180 -9.33 -1.61 -1.16
N GLY A 181 -9.73 -2.13 -2.31
CA GLY A 181 -11.11 -2.39 -2.68
C GLY A 181 -11.28 -3.76 -3.31
N LEU A 182 -12.50 -4.30 -3.26
CA LEU A 182 -12.87 -5.51 -4.00
C LEU A 182 -13.94 -5.21 -5.05
N VAL A 183 -13.69 -5.66 -6.28
CA VAL A 183 -14.63 -5.55 -7.40
C VAL A 183 -14.96 -6.97 -7.90
N PRO A 184 -16.25 -7.36 -7.98
CA PRO A 184 -16.63 -8.67 -8.51
C PRO A 184 -16.15 -8.89 -9.95
N LYS A 185 -15.72 -10.11 -10.27
CA LYS A 185 -15.52 -10.57 -11.66
C LYS A 185 -16.83 -11.12 -12.22
N SER A 186 -16.83 -11.42 -13.53
CA SER A 186 -17.95 -12.08 -14.22
C SER A 186 -18.35 -13.42 -13.60
N LYS A 187 -17.42 -14.13 -12.96
CA LYS A 187 -17.70 -15.35 -12.22
C LYS A 187 -18.07 -15.03 -10.76
N PRO A 188 -19.23 -15.48 -10.27
CA PRO A 188 -19.66 -15.24 -8.89
C PRO A 188 -18.64 -15.75 -7.86
N GLY A 189 -18.41 -14.95 -6.81
CA GLY A 189 -17.45 -15.27 -5.74
C GLY A 189 -15.99 -14.99 -6.08
N GLU A 190 -15.66 -14.63 -7.33
CA GLU A 190 -14.33 -14.15 -7.68
C GLU A 190 -14.29 -12.62 -7.69
N PHE A 191 -13.25 -12.05 -7.10
CA PHE A 191 -13.06 -10.60 -7.02
C PHE A 191 -11.74 -10.19 -7.68
N ARG A 192 -11.61 -8.91 -8.01
CA ARG A 192 -10.34 -8.21 -8.27
C ARG A 192 -10.04 -7.37 -7.04
N VAL A 193 -8.81 -7.45 -6.56
CA VAL A 193 -8.31 -6.53 -5.53
C VAL A 193 -7.87 -5.28 -6.29
N ILE A 194 -8.41 -4.14 -5.89
CA ILE A 194 -8.01 -2.83 -6.37
C ILE A 194 -7.15 -2.21 -5.28
N HIS A 195 -5.95 -1.79 -5.64
CA HIS A 195 -5.11 -0.95 -4.80
C HIS A 195 -5.25 0.48 -5.31
N ASP A 196 -6.01 1.30 -4.57
CA ASP A 196 -6.44 2.61 -5.06
C ASP A 196 -5.35 3.66 -4.85
N LEU A 197 -4.38 3.66 -5.78
CA LEU A 197 -3.29 4.62 -5.83
C LEU A 197 -3.74 6.03 -6.26
N SER A 198 -5.03 6.23 -6.54
CA SER A 198 -5.66 7.52 -6.85
C SER A 198 -6.34 8.16 -5.64
N HIS A 199 -6.25 7.53 -4.45
CA HIS A 199 -6.81 8.06 -3.21
C HIS A 199 -5.71 8.52 -2.22
N PRO A 200 -5.94 9.60 -1.45
CA PRO A 200 -7.02 10.57 -1.59
C PRO A 200 -6.72 11.56 -2.72
N LEU A 201 -7.79 12.07 -3.35
CA LEU A 201 -7.69 13.02 -4.44
C LEU A 201 -6.86 14.27 -4.04
N GLY A 202 -5.92 14.66 -4.89
CA GLY A 202 -5.02 15.81 -4.69
C GLY A 202 -3.76 15.49 -3.87
N SER A 203 -3.62 14.27 -3.36
CA SER A 203 -2.43 13.83 -2.62
C SER A 203 -2.12 12.34 -2.77
N SER A 204 -2.76 11.67 -3.72
CA SER A 204 -2.56 10.25 -3.99
C SER A 204 -1.18 9.98 -4.60
N VAL A 205 -0.82 8.71 -4.78
CA VAL A 205 0.43 8.35 -5.47
C VAL A 205 0.35 8.78 -6.93
N ASN A 206 -0.80 8.55 -7.58
CA ASN A 206 -1.02 8.93 -8.97
C ASN A 206 -1.03 10.46 -9.18
N ASP A 207 -1.49 11.25 -8.19
CA ASP A 207 -1.42 12.72 -8.27
C ASP A 207 0.02 13.24 -8.28
N GLY A 208 0.96 12.47 -7.73
CA GLY A 208 2.39 12.81 -7.77
C GLY A 208 3.11 12.37 -9.04
N ILE A 209 2.41 11.79 -10.02
CA ILE A 209 3.01 11.40 -11.31
C ILE A 209 2.58 12.41 -12.36
N SER A 210 3.54 13.02 -13.04
CA SER A 210 3.26 14.00 -14.10
C SER A 210 2.49 13.37 -15.27
N LYS A 211 1.76 14.21 -16.03
CA LYS A 211 0.98 13.72 -17.18
C LYS A 211 1.89 13.08 -18.22
N GLU A 212 3.06 13.67 -18.43
CA GLU A 212 4.10 13.22 -19.35
C GLU A 212 4.60 11.81 -18.99
N ASN A 213 4.77 11.54 -17.69
CA ASN A 213 5.23 10.24 -17.18
C ASN A 213 4.10 9.20 -17.07
N SER A 214 2.83 9.64 -17.04
CA SER A 214 1.66 8.76 -17.04
C SER A 214 1.11 8.46 -18.45
N ALA A 215 1.57 9.19 -19.47
CA ALA A 215 1.10 9.04 -20.84
C ALA A 215 1.58 7.72 -21.45
N VAL A 216 0.63 6.90 -21.90
CA VAL A 216 0.88 5.63 -22.57
C VAL A 216 0.33 5.66 -23.99
N GLN A 217 1.11 5.14 -24.94
CA GLN A 217 0.65 4.92 -26.31
C GLN A 217 0.55 3.42 -26.55
N TYR A 218 -0.68 2.94 -26.77
CA TYR A 218 -0.93 1.55 -27.14
C TYR A 218 -0.96 1.40 -28.65
N GLN A 219 -0.51 0.24 -29.12
CA GLN A 219 -0.81 -0.18 -30.49
C GLN A 219 -2.29 -0.57 -30.60
N SER A 220 -2.88 -0.21 -31.73
CA SER A 220 -4.27 -0.48 -32.08
C SER A 220 -4.42 -1.83 -32.80
N VAL A 221 -5.67 -2.28 -32.95
CA VAL A 221 -5.99 -3.42 -33.81
C VAL A 221 -5.64 -3.11 -35.27
N ASP A 222 -5.80 -1.86 -35.69
CA ASP A 222 -5.47 -1.42 -37.04
C ASP A 222 -3.97 -1.54 -37.33
N ASP A 223 -3.10 -1.25 -36.36
CA ASP A 223 -1.66 -1.45 -36.49
C ASP A 223 -1.33 -2.93 -36.75
N ALA A 224 -2.01 -3.84 -36.04
CA ALA A 224 -1.86 -5.27 -36.26
C ALA A 224 -2.38 -5.69 -37.65
N CYS A 225 -3.53 -5.17 -38.09
CA CYS A 225 -4.08 -5.41 -39.42
C CYS A 225 -3.13 -4.90 -40.52
N GLN A 226 -2.53 -3.72 -40.35
CA GLN A 226 -1.56 -3.17 -41.29
C GLN A 226 -0.31 -4.04 -41.40
N LEU A 227 0.18 -4.61 -40.28
CA LEU A 227 1.27 -5.59 -40.32
C LEU A 227 0.87 -6.84 -41.11
N MET A 228 -0.33 -7.38 -40.90
CA MET A 228 -0.81 -8.55 -41.65
C MET A 228 -0.91 -8.26 -43.15
N LEU A 229 -1.44 -7.09 -43.53
CA LEU A 229 -1.51 -6.66 -44.93
C LEU A 229 -0.11 -6.49 -45.55
N LYS A 230 0.84 -5.95 -44.78
CA LYS A 230 2.23 -5.76 -45.21
C LYS A 230 2.94 -7.08 -45.49
N TYR A 231 2.78 -8.09 -44.65
CA TYR A 231 3.38 -9.41 -44.87
C TYR A 231 2.60 -10.25 -45.90
N GLY A 232 1.32 -9.93 -46.10
CA GLY A 232 0.52 -10.43 -47.21
C GLY A 232 0.06 -11.89 -47.03
N LYS A 233 -0.24 -12.52 -48.17
CA LYS A 233 -0.79 -13.88 -48.22
C LYS A 233 0.22 -14.88 -47.62
N ASN A 234 -0.29 -15.81 -46.82
CA ASN A 234 0.46 -16.81 -46.06
C ASN A 234 1.23 -16.26 -44.84
N CYS A 235 0.93 -15.04 -44.37
CA CYS A 235 1.46 -14.60 -43.07
C CYS A 235 0.94 -15.50 -41.93
N VAL A 236 1.83 -15.82 -40.99
CA VAL A 236 1.51 -16.61 -39.80
C VAL A 236 1.40 -15.65 -38.64
N VAL A 237 0.27 -15.69 -37.93
CA VAL A 237 0.00 -14.84 -36.76
C VAL A 237 -0.10 -15.71 -35.52
N SER A 238 0.56 -15.28 -34.45
CA SER A 238 0.43 -15.87 -33.13
C SER A 238 -0.07 -14.83 -32.15
N LYS A 239 -1.02 -15.21 -31.29
CA LYS A 239 -1.53 -14.39 -30.20
C LYS A 239 -1.24 -15.12 -28.89
N ILE A 240 -0.60 -14.42 -27.96
CA ILE A 240 -0.34 -14.90 -26.62
C ILE A 240 -0.97 -13.91 -25.65
N ASP A 241 -1.78 -14.41 -24.72
CA ASP A 241 -2.34 -13.62 -23.63
C ASP A 241 -1.58 -13.95 -22.33
N VAL A 242 -1.06 -12.92 -21.66
CA VAL A 242 -0.22 -13.09 -20.47
C VAL A 242 -1.04 -12.80 -19.22
N VAL A 243 -1.26 -13.84 -18.42
CA VAL A 243 -2.02 -13.73 -17.17
C VAL A 243 -1.23 -12.91 -16.15
N GLN A 244 -1.85 -11.83 -15.65
CA GLN A 244 -1.28 -10.94 -14.64
C GLN A 244 0.08 -10.33 -15.05
N ALA A 245 0.22 -9.91 -16.31
CA ALA A 245 1.47 -9.38 -16.86
C ALA A 245 2.13 -8.27 -16.02
N TYR A 246 1.35 -7.42 -15.35
CA TYR A 246 1.88 -6.36 -14.48
C TYR A 246 2.73 -6.92 -13.31
N ARG A 247 2.45 -8.15 -12.84
CA ARG A 247 3.24 -8.84 -11.81
C ARG A 247 4.62 -9.26 -12.29
N PHE A 248 4.89 -9.21 -13.58
CA PHE A 248 6.19 -9.57 -14.13
C PHE A 248 7.17 -8.40 -14.03
N VAL A 249 6.67 -7.18 -13.85
CA VAL A 249 7.44 -5.95 -13.77
C VAL A 249 7.74 -5.66 -12.29
N PRO A 250 8.97 -5.93 -11.82
CA PRO A 250 9.31 -5.69 -10.43
C PRO A 250 9.49 -4.21 -10.15
N MET A 251 9.16 -3.79 -8.92
CA MET A 251 9.34 -2.42 -8.49
C MET A 251 10.70 -2.20 -7.82
N HIS A 252 11.31 -1.06 -8.08
CA HIS A 252 12.58 -0.66 -7.47
C HIS A 252 12.37 -0.37 -5.99
N PHE A 253 13.33 -0.80 -5.16
CA PHE A 253 13.26 -0.67 -3.70
C PHE A 253 12.90 0.75 -3.21
N SER A 254 13.42 1.78 -3.89
CA SER A 254 13.16 3.18 -3.55
C SER A 254 11.68 3.57 -3.65
N CYS A 255 10.82 2.76 -4.29
CA CYS A 255 9.42 3.07 -4.52
C CYS A 255 8.45 2.22 -3.69
N TYR A 256 8.92 1.24 -2.91
CA TYR A 256 8.04 0.39 -2.09
C TYR A 256 7.23 1.18 -1.07
N HIS A 257 7.79 2.29 -0.58
CA HIS A 257 7.08 3.16 0.35
C HIS A 257 5.80 3.79 -0.25
N LEU A 258 5.67 3.82 -1.58
CA LEU A 258 4.48 4.32 -2.29
C LEU A 258 3.39 3.26 -2.45
N LEU A 259 3.72 1.98 -2.25
CA LEU A 259 2.86 0.84 -2.54
C LEU A 259 2.32 0.18 -1.26
N GLY A 260 2.14 0.97 -0.21
CA GLY A 260 1.62 0.49 1.05
C GLY A 260 0.11 0.26 1.04
N PHE A 261 -0.32 -0.71 1.84
CA PHE A 261 -1.71 -0.93 2.22
C PHE A 261 -1.79 -1.53 3.63
N ALA A 262 -2.97 -1.52 4.24
CA ALA A 262 -3.18 -2.03 5.58
C ALA A 262 -4.28 -3.09 5.61
N LEU A 263 -4.08 -4.14 6.39
CA LEU A 263 -5.13 -5.07 6.84
C LEU A 263 -5.21 -5.04 8.37
N GLU A 264 -6.15 -5.79 8.93
CA GLU A 264 -6.31 -5.93 10.38
C GLU A 264 -5.04 -6.48 11.06
N GLU A 265 -4.33 -7.38 10.37
CA GLU A 265 -3.12 -8.05 10.85
C GLU A 265 -1.87 -7.15 10.86
N GLY A 266 -1.88 -6.05 10.12
CA GLY A 266 -0.76 -5.14 10.03
C GLY A 266 -0.64 -4.39 8.71
N LEU A 267 0.54 -3.86 8.48
CA LEU A 267 0.92 -3.09 7.30
C LEU A 267 1.63 -3.97 6.29
N TYR A 268 1.43 -3.67 5.02
CA TYR A 268 1.98 -4.42 3.90
C TYR A 268 2.39 -3.46 2.79
N PHE A 269 3.30 -3.90 1.94
CA PHE A 269 3.52 -3.24 0.66
C PHE A 269 3.66 -4.27 -0.45
N ASP A 270 3.28 -3.83 -1.65
CA ASP A 270 3.40 -4.57 -2.91
C ASP A 270 4.69 -4.23 -3.67
#